data_AF-A0A235G4E9-F1
#
_entry.id   AF-A0A235G4E9-F1
#
_cell.length_a   1.000
_cell.length_b   1.000
_cell.length_c   1.000
_cell.angle_alpha   90.00
_cell.angle_beta   90.00
_cell.angle_gamma   90.00
#
_symmetry.space_group_name_H-M   'P 1'
#
loop_
_entity.id
_entity.type
_entity.pdbx_description
1 polymer ?
#
loop_
_entity_poly.entity_id
_entity_poly.type
_entity_poly.pdbx_seq_one_letter_code
_entity_poly.pdbx_strand_id
1 'polypeptide(L)'
;MSGRHEPSGVPAASMPRSVKVLVGVLAVVAVAGTAAFVVTFSSVEASVPAVASSVPPEPACGEKAKLVIAVDPSIATGVEAVVATIVPEKLGCASFTVVSQDSARTFGDLAGGGTGPAVWIPDSSEWLDKVTGVGRSSFRKVSASVASTPVVTVTKSGEGTRPGNWLDVLAVPGLHIGDPLSSAVSSAPIVAAFAETQAQNGNPASISSALVPVAQAQMGNVKEAGSTGRIEKVAAAGGTAVTTEQTLTAYLAAHADAQLTAVVPATGTVFMNYPVALTGTVDASAQAQVLIDALSSETGRTVLSGLGFRGPGNEPLGSGGIGVSTSLVPNDLSMVTKALARYELLSRPSRALAVVDVSGSMDYVQDGVTRMAATAQAGDIAIRMFPGNAQLGLWAFSIKLGGETDYRELEPVRRMDAAEGDADHRTQLLSHVGTLPSLVGGGTGLYDSVLAAFRQIQSTYDPASINSVILVTDGANDDPSGINLKDLLDTLAREQDSARPVPIITIGVTDDADTEVLKQISAVTGGNSHFAPTPADIPKVFIGAISGRAG
;
A
#
# COMPACT_ATOMS: atom_id res chain seq x y z
N MET A 1 68.80 74.85 17.60
CA MET A 1 67.40 75.31 17.78
C MET A 1 66.56 74.05 17.98
N SER A 2 65.77 74.00 19.07
CA SER A 2 64.60 73.12 19.37
C SER A 2 64.61 71.67 18.81
N GLY A 3 64.49 70.59 19.57
CA GLY A 3 63.81 70.37 20.85
C GLY A 3 62.51 69.59 20.67
N ARG A 4 62.47 68.35 21.20
CA ARG A 4 61.31 67.48 21.56
C ARG A 4 60.51 66.85 20.38
N HIS A 5 60.08 65.58 20.40
CA HIS A 5 59.67 64.70 21.50
C HIS A 5 60.07 63.21 21.29
N GLU A 6 60.63 62.62 22.35
CA GLU A 6 60.56 61.20 22.77
C GLU A 6 59.31 61.03 23.69
N PRO A 7 58.90 59.87 24.30
CA PRO A 7 59.54 58.54 24.38
C PRO A 7 58.58 57.29 24.50
N SER A 8 59.17 56.12 24.83
CA SER A 8 58.62 55.01 25.66
C SER A 8 57.65 54.02 24.99
N GLY A 9 57.74 52.68 25.12
CA GLY A 9 58.28 51.83 26.18
C GLY A 9 57.19 50.88 26.68
N VAL A 10 57.27 49.61 26.23
CA VAL A 10 56.59 48.32 26.60
C VAL A 10 56.10 48.22 28.07
N PRO A 11 54.93 47.58 28.44
CA PRO A 11 54.76 46.11 28.43
C PRO A 11 53.36 45.49 28.22
N ALA A 12 53.36 44.15 28.11
CA ALA A 12 52.25 43.24 27.88
C ALA A 12 51.16 43.25 28.99
N ALA A 13 49.92 42.99 28.60
CA ALA A 13 48.84 42.59 29.52
C ALA A 13 47.88 41.60 28.83
N SER A 14 47.72 40.44 29.48
CA SER A 14 46.70 39.41 29.27
C SER A 14 45.30 39.90 29.64
N MET A 15 44.23 39.48 28.92
CA MET A 15 42.94 38.99 29.46
C MET A 15 41.88 38.69 28.35
N PRO A 16 40.75 37.99 28.64
CA PRO A 16 40.43 36.72 27.97
C PRO A 16 39.08 36.69 27.20
N ARG A 17 38.80 35.50 26.64
CA ARG A 17 37.47 34.92 26.29
C ARG A 17 36.60 35.61 25.23
N SER A 18 36.32 34.86 24.17
CA SER A 18 35.01 34.21 23.96
C SER A 18 35.04 33.44 22.64
N VAL A 19 34.99 32.12 22.71
CA VAL A 19 34.82 31.29 21.51
C VAL A 19 33.38 31.46 21.07
N LYS A 20 33.18 32.17 19.95
CA LYS A 20 31.90 32.19 19.24
C LYS A 20 31.68 30.78 18.68
N VAL A 21 30.76 30.02 19.27
CA VAL A 21 30.22 28.84 18.60
C VAL A 21 29.29 29.35 17.51
N LEU A 22 29.63 29.03 16.27
CA LEU A 22 28.89 29.36 15.07
C LEU A 22 27.51 28.71 15.14
N VAL A 23 26.45 29.52 15.13
CA VAL A 23 25.06 29.06 14.97
C VAL A 23 24.92 28.54 13.53
N GLY A 24 24.78 27.23 13.36
CA GLY A 24 24.39 26.63 12.09
C GLY A 24 22.88 26.70 11.93
N VAL A 25 22.39 27.56 11.04
CA VAL A 25 21.01 27.50 10.53
C VAL A 25 20.96 26.40 9.49
N LEU A 26 20.23 25.31 9.76
CA LEU A 26 19.96 24.29 8.76
C LEU A 26 18.75 24.73 7.92
N ALA A 27 19.01 25.29 6.75
CA ALA A 27 17.97 25.55 5.75
C ALA A 27 17.74 24.28 4.93
N VAL A 28 16.55 23.68 5.04
CA VAL A 28 16.12 22.57 4.17
C VAL A 28 15.51 23.16 2.90
N VAL A 29 16.13 22.93 1.74
CA VAL A 29 15.50 23.18 0.44
C VAL A 29 14.70 21.94 0.06
N ALA A 30 13.39 21.99 0.25
CA ALA A 30 12.47 20.99 -0.28
C ALA A 30 12.11 21.37 -1.73
N VAL A 31 12.44 20.50 -2.69
CA VAL A 31 11.84 20.57 -4.03
C VAL A 31 10.49 19.87 -3.95
N ALA A 32 9.45 20.64 -4.24
CA ALA A 32 8.02 20.29 -4.31
C ALA A 32 7.30 20.00 -2.96
N GLY A 33 6.93 21.09 -2.27
CA GLY A 33 5.59 21.19 -1.68
C GLY A 33 5.38 20.73 -0.23
N THR A 34 6.22 21.10 0.73
CA THR A 34 5.87 21.11 2.17
C THR A 34 6.63 22.21 2.93
N ALA A 35 6.00 22.78 3.96
CA ALA A 35 6.50 23.91 4.74
C ALA A 35 7.77 23.56 5.56
N ALA A 36 8.75 24.47 5.57
CA ALA A 36 9.99 24.32 6.34
C ALA A 36 9.74 24.61 7.84
N PHE A 37 10.13 23.67 8.70
CA PHE A 37 10.10 23.83 10.16
C PHE A 37 11.41 24.46 10.66
N VAL A 38 11.32 25.45 11.55
CA VAL A 38 12.45 25.98 12.31
C VAL A 38 12.16 25.75 13.80
N VAL A 39 12.92 24.87 14.45
CA VAL A 39 12.87 24.68 15.90
C VAL A 39 13.94 25.56 16.52
N THR A 40 13.53 26.56 17.32
CA THR A 40 14.45 27.37 18.13
C THR A 40 14.47 26.87 19.57
N PHE A 41 15.63 26.43 20.06
CA PHE A 41 15.85 26.15 21.48
C PHE A 41 16.32 27.41 22.22
N SER A 42 15.69 27.74 23.34
CA SER A 42 16.13 28.78 24.26
C SER A 42 17.19 28.20 25.20
N SER A 43 18.44 28.67 25.12
CA SER A 43 19.52 28.22 26.02
C SER A 43 19.37 28.83 27.42
N VAL A 44 19.49 28.00 28.46
CA VAL A 44 19.76 28.44 29.84
C VAL A 44 21.28 28.54 30.00
N GLU A 45 21.80 29.74 30.27
CA GLU A 45 23.22 29.94 30.57
C GLU A 45 23.55 29.42 31.98
N ALA A 46 24.26 28.30 32.06
CA ALA A 46 24.92 27.86 33.29
C ALA A 46 26.44 28.00 33.11
N SER A 47 27.06 28.87 33.91
CA SER A 47 28.50 29.09 33.93
C SER A 47 29.21 27.96 34.68
N VAL A 48 29.92 27.08 33.95
CA VAL A 48 30.76 26.02 34.52
C VAL A 48 32.24 26.43 34.44
N PRO A 49 33.05 26.29 35.53
CA PRO A 49 34.48 26.60 35.49
C PRO A 49 35.25 25.59 34.62
N ALA A 50 36.20 26.09 33.83
CA ALA A 50 37.03 25.29 32.94
C ALA A 50 38.05 24.45 33.73
N VAL A 51 37.87 23.13 33.75
CA VAL A 51 38.89 22.17 34.17
C VAL A 51 39.63 21.73 32.91
N ALA A 52 40.94 21.94 32.86
CA ALA A 52 41.79 21.43 31.79
C ALA A 52 41.81 19.89 31.86
N SER A 53 41.01 19.25 31.02
CA SER A 53 41.05 17.81 30.82
C SER A 53 42.01 17.50 29.68
N SER A 54 43.05 16.73 29.95
CA SER A 54 43.88 16.10 28.91
C SER A 54 42.98 15.20 28.08
N VAL A 55 42.71 15.59 26.84
CA VAL A 55 42.00 14.76 25.85
C VAL A 55 42.87 13.53 25.58
N PRO A 56 42.42 12.30 25.93
CA PRO A 56 43.15 11.11 25.54
C PRO A 56 43.19 11.04 24.01
N PRO A 57 44.29 10.53 23.40
CA PRO A 57 44.40 10.46 21.95
C PRO A 57 43.23 9.66 21.38
N GLU A 58 42.50 10.23 20.42
CA GLU A 58 41.50 9.50 19.65
C GLU A 58 42.16 8.22 19.10
N PRO A 59 41.51 7.04 19.22
CA PRO A 59 41.98 5.88 18.48
C PRO A 59 42.04 6.29 17.01
N ALA A 60 43.21 6.14 16.39
CA ALA A 60 43.42 6.49 15.00
C ALA A 60 42.63 5.52 14.11
N CYS A 61 41.32 5.77 13.98
CA CYS A 61 40.49 5.15 12.98
C CYS A 61 41.00 5.64 11.62
N GLY A 62 41.20 4.72 10.68
CA GLY A 62 41.39 5.09 9.28
C GLY A 62 40.07 5.64 8.72
N GLU A 63 39.44 4.89 7.81
CA GLU A 63 38.09 5.24 7.36
C GLU A 63 37.04 4.75 8.37
N LYS A 64 36.13 5.64 8.79
CA LYS A 64 35.01 5.26 9.67
C LYS A 64 34.02 4.40 8.90
N ALA A 65 33.64 3.26 9.46
CA ALA A 65 32.59 2.41 8.92
C ALA A 65 31.25 3.15 8.96
N LYS A 66 30.62 3.34 7.79
CA LYS A 66 29.30 3.98 7.70
C LYS A 66 28.22 2.94 7.94
N LEU A 67 27.52 3.07 9.06
CA LEU A 67 26.41 2.21 9.43
C LEU A 67 25.10 2.89 9.02
N VAL A 68 24.41 2.29 8.04
CA VAL A 68 23.09 2.74 7.62
C VAL A 68 22.06 2.29 8.66
N ILE A 69 21.30 3.24 9.18
CA ILE A 69 20.13 3.01 10.03
C ILE A 69 18.90 3.33 9.19
N ALA A 70 18.17 2.31 8.74
CA ALA A 70 16.87 2.54 8.12
C ALA A 70 15.83 2.73 9.23
N VAL A 71 15.05 3.80 9.14
CA VAL A 71 14.01 4.13 10.11
C VAL A 71 12.71 4.43 9.38
N ASP A 72 11.59 4.01 9.97
CA ASP A 72 10.29 4.37 9.45
C ASP A 72 10.12 5.91 9.41
N PRO A 73 9.53 6.48 8.34
CA PRO A 73 9.39 7.93 8.20
C PRO A 73 8.70 8.60 9.38
N SER A 74 7.80 7.90 10.07
CA SER A 74 7.07 8.44 11.23
C SER A 74 7.99 8.80 12.42
N ILE A 75 9.10 8.09 12.63
CA ILE A 75 10.03 8.33 13.76
C ILE A 75 11.36 8.96 13.33
N ALA A 76 11.61 9.08 12.02
CA ALA A 76 12.90 9.49 11.45
C ALA A 76 13.46 10.78 12.07
N THR A 77 12.67 11.85 12.12
CA THR A 77 13.06 13.14 12.71
C THR A 77 13.51 13.01 14.16
N GLY A 78 12.82 12.17 14.95
CA GLY A 78 13.18 11.93 16.34
C GLY A 78 14.50 11.17 16.48
N VAL A 79 14.69 10.13 15.66
CA VAL A 79 15.94 9.36 15.64
C VAL A 79 17.11 10.22 15.19
N GLU A 80 16.95 11.04 14.14
CA GLU A 80 17.99 11.96 13.66
C GLU A 80 18.40 12.97 14.74
N ALA A 81 17.42 13.58 15.41
CA ALA A 81 17.67 14.51 16.51
C ALA A 81 18.42 13.85 17.66
N VAL A 82 18.07 12.61 18.03
CA VAL A 82 18.77 11.87 19.09
C VAL A 82 20.16 11.43 18.66
N VAL A 83 20.33 10.93 17.42
CA VAL A 83 21.64 10.55 16.87
C VAL A 83 22.60 11.74 16.87
N ALA A 84 22.12 12.95 16.59
CA ALA A 84 22.94 14.17 16.64
C ALA A 84 23.47 14.51 18.05
N THR A 85 22.88 13.94 19.12
CA THR A 85 23.37 14.10 20.51
C THR A 85 24.42 13.06 20.91
N ILE A 86 24.64 12.03 20.08
CA ILE A 86 25.58 10.96 20.39
C ILE A 86 27.01 11.47 20.18
N VAL A 87 27.78 11.42 21.26
CA VAL A 87 29.22 11.74 21.26
C VAL A 87 29.98 10.73 20.38
N PRO A 88 30.71 11.15 19.33
CA PRO A 88 31.32 10.25 18.33
C PRO A 88 32.22 9.15 18.91
N GLU A 89 32.89 9.43 20.02
CA GLU A 89 33.78 8.51 20.74
C GLU A 89 33.03 7.24 21.19
N LYS A 90 31.73 7.34 21.48
CA LYS A 90 30.89 6.18 21.84
C LYS A 90 30.66 5.23 20.66
N LEU A 91 30.79 5.71 19.43
CA LEU A 91 30.62 4.90 18.22
C LEU A 91 31.91 4.20 17.77
N GLY A 92 33.05 4.54 18.39
CA GLY A 92 34.37 4.05 17.98
C GLY A 92 34.70 4.46 16.55
N CYS A 93 35.14 3.51 15.72
CA CYS A 93 35.46 3.75 14.31
C CYS A 93 34.23 3.66 13.37
N ALA A 94 33.03 3.95 13.86
CA ALA A 94 31.81 3.94 13.07
C ALA A 94 31.12 5.31 13.08
N SER A 95 30.27 5.55 12.10
CA SER A 95 29.36 6.69 12.05
C SER A 95 27.99 6.24 11.59
N PHE A 96 26.95 6.87 12.11
CA PHE A 96 25.58 6.62 11.67
C PHE A 96 25.20 7.44 10.45
N THR A 97 24.42 6.82 9.57
CA THR A 97 23.68 7.51 8.50
C THR A 97 22.24 7.05 8.63
N VAL A 98 21.38 7.94 9.12
CA VAL A 98 19.95 7.67 9.23
C VAL A 98 19.32 7.85 7.86
N VAL A 99 18.53 6.88 7.44
CA VAL A 99 17.79 6.88 6.18
C VAL A 99 16.32 6.66 6.50
N SER A 100 15.50 7.68 6.23
CA SER A 100 14.05 7.57 6.27
C SER A 100 13.59 6.69 5.11
N GLN A 101 13.06 5.51 5.41
CA GLN A 101 12.58 4.55 4.43
C GLN A 101 11.36 3.80 4.97
N ASP A 102 10.29 3.73 4.17
CA ASP A 102 9.08 2.99 4.52
C ASP A 102 9.42 1.56 4.97
N SER A 103 8.81 1.14 6.08
CA SER A 103 9.01 -0.19 6.63
C SER A 103 8.68 -1.30 5.62
N ALA A 104 7.65 -1.10 4.79
CA ALA A 104 7.28 -2.00 3.69
C ALA A 104 8.37 -2.14 2.62
N ARG A 105 9.05 -1.04 2.28
CA ARG A 105 10.15 -1.06 1.31
C ARG A 105 11.36 -1.78 1.87
N THR A 106 11.73 -1.49 3.12
CA THR A 106 12.83 -2.19 3.80
C THR A 106 12.53 -3.69 3.92
N PHE A 107 11.28 -4.05 4.24
CA PHE A 107 10.84 -5.44 4.19
C PHE A 107 11.02 -6.06 2.79
N GLY A 108 10.62 -5.36 1.72
CA GLY A 108 10.79 -5.82 0.34
C GLY A 108 12.25 -6.09 -0.03
N ASP A 109 13.16 -5.19 0.36
CA ASP A 109 14.61 -5.33 0.14
C ASP A 109 15.16 -6.59 0.85
N LEU A 110 14.74 -6.81 2.11
CA LEU A 110 15.14 -7.97 2.91
C LEU A 110 14.51 -9.28 2.39
N ALA A 111 13.24 -9.26 2.00
CA ALA A 111 12.51 -10.42 1.48
C ALA A 111 13.04 -10.86 0.10
N GLY A 112 13.61 -9.91 -0.67
CA GLY A 112 14.32 -10.17 -1.93
C GLY A 112 15.71 -10.78 -1.76
N GLY A 113 16.21 -10.94 -0.53
CA GLY A 113 17.57 -11.44 -0.26
C GLY A 113 18.68 -10.41 -0.48
N GLY A 114 18.33 -9.12 -0.55
CA GLY A 114 19.29 -8.02 -0.66
C GLY A 114 20.06 -7.77 0.64
N THR A 115 21.11 -6.94 0.56
CA THR A 115 21.82 -6.47 1.75
C THR A 115 20.98 -5.42 2.48
N GLY A 116 20.45 -5.78 3.64
CA GLY A 116 19.71 -4.86 4.51
C GLY A 116 20.58 -3.78 5.14
N PRO A 117 19.96 -2.77 5.78
CA PRO A 117 20.68 -1.78 6.60
C PRO A 117 21.38 -2.47 7.77
N ALA A 118 22.36 -1.79 8.39
CA ALA A 118 23.03 -2.33 9.57
C ALA A 118 22.05 -2.41 10.76
N VAL A 119 21.23 -1.37 10.91
CA VAL A 119 20.17 -1.29 11.92
C VAL A 119 18.86 -0.90 11.22
N TRP A 120 17.76 -1.51 11.64
CA TRP A 120 16.42 -1.20 11.18
C TRP A 120 15.51 -0.89 12.36
N ILE A 121 14.76 0.22 12.25
CA ILE A 121 13.70 0.62 13.18
C ILE A 121 12.39 0.75 12.40
N PRO A 122 11.64 -0.34 12.17
CA PRO A 122 10.31 -0.25 11.56
C PRO A 122 9.29 0.39 12.50
N ASP A 123 8.11 0.77 12.01
CA ASP A 123 6.99 1.24 12.84
C ASP A 123 6.41 0.14 13.76
N SER A 124 6.46 -1.11 13.31
CA SER A 124 5.89 -2.26 14.01
C SER A 124 6.77 -3.52 13.96
N SER A 125 6.72 -4.31 15.03
CA SER A 125 7.28 -5.67 15.06
C SER A 125 6.64 -6.62 14.06
N GLU A 126 5.45 -6.31 13.54
CA GLU A 126 4.79 -7.07 12.47
C GLU A 126 5.72 -7.27 11.26
N TRP A 127 6.54 -6.27 10.92
CA TRP A 127 7.48 -6.37 9.81
C TRP A 127 8.60 -7.38 10.05
N LEU A 128 9.07 -7.50 11.30
CA LEU A 128 10.06 -8.50 11.69
C LEU A 128 9.48 -9.92 11.61
N ASP A 129 8.21 -10.07 12.00
CA ASP A 129 7.50 -11.34 11.87
C ASP A 129 7.33 -11.73 10.38
N LYS A 130 7.01 -10.76 9.51
CA LYS A 130 6.97 -10.97 8.04
C LYS A 130 8.32 -11.41 7.48
N VAL A 131 9.44 -10.81 7.89
CA VAL A 131 10.79 -11.25 7.46
C VAL A 131 11.03 -12.70 7.88
N THR A 132 10.68 -13.06 9.12
CA THR A 132 10.79 -14.44 9.62
C THR A 132 9.98 -15.41 8.77
N GLY A 133 8.74 -15.03 8.42
CA GLY A 133 7.83 -15.85 7.62
C GLY A 133 8.34 -16.13 6.20
N VAL A 134 9.06 -15.19 5.58
CA VAL A 134 9.68 -15.38 4.25
C VAL A 134 10.91 -16.30 4.32
N GLY A 135 11.66 -16.26 5.44
CA GLY A 135 12.80 -17.16 5.69
C GLY A 135 14.03 -16.94 4.80
N ARG A 136 14.07 -15.86 4.00
CA ARG A 136 15.18 -15.54 3.08
C ARG A 136 16.27 -14.65 3.69
N SER A 137 15.95 -13.99 4.80
CA SER A 137 16.86 -13.10 5.52
C SER A 137 16.74 -13.35 7.02
N SER A 138 17.86 -13.23 7.73
CA SER A 138 17.91 -13.29 9.19
C SER A 138 18.01 -11.88 9.77
N PHE A 139 17.38 -11.67 10.92
CA PHE A 139 17.61 -10.48 11.72
C PHE A 139 17.79 -10.90 13.19
N ARG A 140 18.39 -10.00 13.97
CA ARG A 140 18.39 -10.11 15.44
C ARG A 140 17.72 -8.90 16.03
N LYS A 141 16.58 -9.10 16.69
CA LYS A 141 15.92 -8.06 17.49
C LYS A 141 16.76 -7.76 18.73
N VAL A 142 17.18 -6.51 18.89
CA VAL A 142 18.04 -6.03 19.99
C VAL A 142 17.30 -5.11 20.95
N SER A 143 16.17 -4.52 20.53
CA SER A 143 15.20 -3.89 21.42
C SER A 143 13.77 -4.21 20.99
N ALA A 144 12.89 -4.43 21.97
CA ALA A 144 11.46 -4.65 21.72
C ALA A 144 10.74 -3.36 21.34
N SER A 145 11.19 -2.22 21.85
CA SER A 145 10.62 -0.90 21.59
C SER A 145 11.56 0.21 22.05
N VAL A 146 11.69 1.28 21.24
CA VAL A 146 12.33 2.55 21.65
C VAL A 146 11.32 3.69 21.80
N ALA A 147 10.15 3.55 21.20
CA ALA A 147 9.04 4.48 21.24
C ALA A 147 7.74 3.69 20.99
N SER A 148 6.60 4.25 21.34
CA SER A 148 5.33 3.68 20.93
C SER A 148 4.27 4.73 20.63
N THR A 149 3.22 4.32 19.90
CA THR A 149 2.02 5.12 19.76
C THR A 149 0.81 4.22 19.50
N PRO A 150 -0.32 4.43 20.21
CA PRO A 150 -1.54 3.66 19.96
C PRO A 150 -2.15 4.02 18.61
N VAL A 151 -2.72 3.02 17.96
CA VAL A 151 -3.59 3.21 16.80
C VAL A 151 -4.93 3.76 17.27
N VAL A 152 -5.47 4.72 16.53
CA VAL A 152 -6.72 5.41 16.85
C VAL A 152 -7.59 5.53 15.61
N THR A 153 -8.89 5.64 15.81
CA THR A 153 -9.77 6.20 14.77
C THR A 153 -9.88 7.70 14.98
N VAL A 154 -9.97 8.48 13.91
CA VAL A 154 -10.14 9.94 13.95
C VAL A 154 -11.42 10.30 13.23
N THR A 155 -12.21 11.15 13.89
CA THR A 155 -13.45 11.73 13.35
C THR A 155 -13.45 13.23 13.63
N LYS A 156 -14.38 13.97 13.02
CA LYS A 156 -14.70 15.32 13.49
C LYS A 156 -15.24 15.27 14.92
N SER A 157 -14.92 16.30 15.70
CA SER A 157 -15.39 16.46 17.07
C SER A 157 -16.91 16.50 17.12
N GLY A 158 -17.51 15.64 17.96
CA GLY A 158 -18.96 15.53 18.09
C GLY A 158 -19.65 14.60 17.08
N GLU A 159 -18.96 14.14 16.04
CA GLU A 159 -19.51 13.21 15.03
C GLU A 159 -19.23 11.72 15.36
N GLY A 160 -18.16 11.44 16.11
CA GLY A 160 -17.70 10.09 16.38
C GLY A 160 -18.41 9.42 17.56
N THR A 161 -19.23 8.40 17.28
CA THR A 161 -19.66 7.45 18.33
C THR A 161 -18.51 6.49 18.63
N ARG A 162 -18.26 6.20 19.92
CA ARG A 162 -17.27 5.19 20.29
C ARG A 162 -17.70 3.81 19.76
N PRO A 163 -16.89 3.16 18.90
CA PRO A 163 -17.19 1.81 18.44
C PRO A 163 -17.10 0.82 19.61
N GLY A 164 -17.89 -0.26 19.55
CA GLY A 164 -17.90 -1.29 20.60
C GLY A 164 -16.60 -2.10 20.61
N ASN A 165 -16.07 -2.41 19.42
CA ASN A 165 -14.87 -3.19 19.17
C ASN A 165 -14.23 -2.78 17.83
N TRP A 166 -13.11 -3.40 17.44
CA TRP A 166 -12.43 -3.10 16.16
C TRP A 166 -13.09 -3.75 14.94
N LEU A 167 -13.90 -4.78 15.11
CA LEU A 167 -14.75 -5.30 14.03
C LEU A 167 -15.80 -4.26 13.60
N ASP A 168 -16.37 -3.51 14.55
CA ASP A 168 -17.29 -2.39 14.28
C ASP A 168 -16.58 -1.28 13.49
N VAL A 169 -15.30 -1.02 13.80
CA VAL A 169 -14.47 -0.06 13.05
C VAL A 169 -14.30 -0.51 11.59
N LEU A 170 -13.93 -1.77 11.37
CA LEU A 170 -13.77 -2.33 10.02
C LEU A 170 -15.08 -2.31 9.21
N ALA A 171 -16.22 -2.34 9.89
CA ALA A 171 -17.55 -2.27 9.26
C ALA A 171 -18.01 -0.84 8.92
N VAL A 172 -17.26 0.21 9.29
CA VAL A 172 -17.62 1.60 8.97
C VAL A 172 -17.62 1.82 7.46
N PRO A 173 -18.74 2.24 6.84
CA PRO A 173 -18.78 2.55 5.42
C PRO A 173 -17.83 3.69 5.07
N GLY A 174 -17.00 3.50 4.03
CA GLY A 174 -16.04 4.52 3.59
C GLY A 174 -14.89 4.76 4.58
N LEU A 175 -14.58 3.81 5.46
CA LEU A 175 -13.45 3.90 6.38
C LEU A 175 -12.15 4.24 5.66
N HIS A 176 -11.52 5.34 6.07
CA HIS A 176 -10.19 5.71 5.63
C HIS A 176 -9.12 4.90 6.38
N ILE A 177 -8.91 3.64 5.98
CA ILE A 177 -7.97 2.71 6.64
C ILE A 177 -6.56 2.72 6.04
N GLY A 178 -6.39 3.14 4.77
CA GLY A 178 -5.17 2.85 3.99
C GLY A 178 -5.06 1.39 3.54
N ASP A 179 -3.89 0.98 3.05
CA ASP A 179 -3.63 -0.39 2.58
C ASP A 179 -2.97 -1.24 3.69
N PRO A 180 -3.69 -2.23 4.27
CA PRO A 180 -3.17 -3.15 5.29
C PRO A 180 -1.95 -3.99 4.86
N LEU A 181 -1.69 -4.14 3.56
CA LEU A 181 -0.56 -4.92 3.08
C LEU A 181 0.75 -4.14 3.14
N SER A 182 0.68 -2.82 2.96
CA SER A 182 1.83 -1.92 2.92
C SER A 182 2.00 -1.04 4.16
N SER A 183 1.05 -1.04 5.10
CA SER A 183 1.07 -0.18 6.29
C SER A 183 0.64 -0.93 7.55
N ALA A 184 1.49 -0.95 8.58
CA ALA A 184 1.16 -1.59 9.86
C ALA A 184 0.08 -0.82 10.63
N VAL A 185 -0.03 0.50 10.43
CA VAL A 185 -1.15 1.30 10.94
C VAL A 185 -2.47 0.87 10.30
N SER A 186 -2.43 0.47 9.02
CA SER A 186 -3.60 0.04 8.25
C SER A 186 -3.99 -1.42 8.55
N SER A 187 -3.04 -2.30 8.88
CA SER A 187 -3.33 -3.66 9.37
C SER A 187 -3.80 -3.69 10.82
N ALA A 188 -3.46 -2.68 11.64
CA ALA A 188 -3.74 -2.68 13.07
C ALA A 188 -5.22 -2.88 13.46
N PRO A 189 -6.24 -2.32 12.80
CA PRO A 189 -7.64 -2.64 13.08
C PRO A 189 -7.96 -4.14 12.90
N ILE A 190 -7.32 -4.79 11.92
CA ILE A 190 -7.47 -6.22 11.65
C ILE A 190 -6.83 -7.03 12.79
N VAL A 191 -5.59 -6.69 13.14
CA VAL A 191 -4.86 -7.29 14.27
C VAL A 191 -5.67 -7.14 15.57
N ALA A 192 -6.22 -5.96 15.82
CA ALA A 192 -7.02 -5.66 17.01
C ALA A 192 -8.32 -6.49 17.05
N ALA A 193 -9.04 -6.57 15.93
CA ALA A 193 -10.26 -7.38 15.83
C ALA A 193 -9.99 -8.88 16.08
N PHE A 194 -8.83 -9.39 15.64
CA PHE A 194 -8.41 -10.76 15.95
C PHE A 194 -8.08 -10.93 17.44
N ALA A 195 -7.38 -9.98 18.05
CA ALA A 195 -7.08 -10.03 19.49
C ALA A 195 -8.37 -10.07 20.34
N GLU A 196 -9.36 -9.23 20.00
CA GLU A 196 -10.67 -9.21 20.66
C GLU A 196 -11.44 -10.52 20.45
N THR A 197 -11.47 -11.02 19.22
CA THR A 197 -12.17 -12.27 18.88
C THR A 197 -11.56 -13.45 19.64
N GLN A 198 -10.23 -13.51 19.76
CA GLN A 198 -9.55 -14.55 20.54
C GLN A 198 -9.85 -14.42 22.03
N ALA A 199 -9.81 -13.21 22.59
CA ALA A 199 -10.12 -12.96 24.00
C ALA A 199 -11.57 -13.34 24.37
N GLN A 200 -12.49 -13.27 23.41
CA GLN A 200 -13.91 -13.55 23.60
C GLN A 200 -14.34 -14.95 23.10
N ASN A 201 -13.41 -15.77 22.59
CA ASN A 201 -13.72 -17.03 21.90
C ASN A 201 -14.77 -16.87 20.78
N GLY A 202 -14.71 -15.74 20.04
CA GLY A 202 -15.59 -15.44 18.92
C GLY A 202 -15.21 -16.18 17.63
N ASN A 203 -15.99 -15.96 16.57
CA ASN A 203 -15.76 -16.56 15.25
C ASN A 203 -14.83 -15.69 14.39
N PRO A 204 -13.59 -16.12 14.06
CA PRO A 204 -12.67 -15.31 13.26
C PRO A 204 -13.10 -15.09 11.80
N ALA A 205 -14.08 -15.88 11.31
CA ALA A 205 -14.61 -15.70 9.95
C ALA A 205 -15.37 -14.38 9.78
N SER A 206 -15.91 -13.78 10.84
CA SER A 206 -16.59 -12.49 10.77
C SER A 206 -15.65 -11.36 10.34
N ILE A 207 -14.38 -11.42 10.76
CA ILE A 207 -13.33 -10.47 10.36
C ILE A 207 -13.08 -10.60 8.87
N SER A 208 -12.96 -11.83 8.35
CA SER A 208 -12.77 -12.06 6.91
C SER A 208 -13.92 -11.48 6.08
N SER A 209 -15.17 -11.59 6.55
CA SER A 209 -16.33 -10.98 5.89
C SER A 209 -16.29 -9.46 5.94
N ALA A 210 -15.89 -8.86 7.07
CA ALA A 210 -15.75 -7.40 7.20
C ALA A 210 -14.63 -6.81 6.32
N LEU A 211 -13.62 -7.62 5.97
CA LEU A 211 -12.54 -7.21 5.07
C LEU A 211 -12.95 -7.14 3.60
N VAL A 212 -14.03 -7.82 3.18
CA VAL A 212 -14.49 -7.79 1.79
C VAL A 212 -14.78 -6.37 1.29
N PRO A 213 -15.65 -5.56 1.94
CA PRO A 213 -15.90 -4.19 1.51
C PRO A 213 -14.65 -3.30 1.61
N VAL A 214 -13.76 -3.55 2.58
CA VAL A 214 -12.49 -2.81 2.70
C VAL A 214 -11.56 -3.10 1.52
N ALA A 215 -11.46 -4.37 1.10
CA ALA A 215 -10.67 -4.77 -0.07
C ALA A 215 -11.26 -4.20 -1.35
N GLN A 216 -12.59 -4.21 -1.49
CA GLN A 216 -13.30 -3.62 -2.62
C GLN A 216 -13.11 -2.09 -2.70
N ALA A 217 -13.11 -1.39 -1.57
CA ALA A 217 -12.81 0.03 -1.53
C ALA A 217 -11.37 0.34 -2.00
N GLN A 218 -10.38 -0.51 -1.67
CA GLN A 218 -9.03 -0.36 -2.20
C GLN A 218 -8.95 -0.55 -3.72
N MET A 219 -9.75 -1.45 -4.29
CA MET A 219 -9.89 -1.55 -5.75
C MET A 219 -10.39 -0.25 -6.37
N GLY A 220 -11.13 0.60 -5.64
CA GLY A 220 -11.69 1.86 -6.14
C GLY A 220 -10.72 3.03 -6.28
N ASN A 221 -9.40 2.83 -6.21
CA ASN A 221 -8.38 3.89 -6.30
C ASN A 221 -8.31 4.80 -5.06
N VAL A 222 -8.50 4.25 -3.86
CA VAL A 222 -8.08 4.94 -2.63
C VAL A 222 -6.68 4.46 -2.24
N LYS A 223 -5.65 4.78 -3.05
CA LYS A 223 -4.32 4.95 -2.47
C LYS A 223 -4.40 6.15 -1.55
N GLU A 224 -4.94 5.89 -0.38
CA GLU A 224 -4.98 6.85 0.69
C GLU A 224 -3.55 7.29 0.91
N ALA A 225 -3.33 8.61 0.94
CA ALA A 225 -2.09 9.13 1.44
C ALA A 225 -1.78 8.50 2.83
N GLY A 226 -0.52 8.59 3.25
CA GLY A 226 -0.12 8.16 4.59
C GLY A 226 -1.02 8.75 5.68
N SER A 227 -0.87 8.29 6.91
CA SER A 227 -1.75 8.63 8.04
C SER A 227 -2.19 10.11 8.12
N THR A 228 -1.30 11.06 7.84
CA THR A 228 -1.62 12.51 7.74
C THR A 228 -2.68 12.82 6.68
N GLY A 229 -2.54 12.34 5.45
CA GLY A 229 -3.50 12.63 4.39
C GLY A 229 -4.86 11.97 4.61
N ARG A 230 -4.95 10.89 5.39
CA ARG A 230 -6.25 10.36 5.85
C ARG A 230 -6.92 11.30 6.85
N ILE A 231 -6.13 11.91 7.73
CA ILE A 231 -6.63 12.94 8.66
C ILE A 231 -7.14 14.16 7.88
N GLU A 232 -6.40 14.62 6.86
CA GLU A 232 -6.80 15.75 6.00
C GLU A 232 -8.16 15.49 5.31
N LYS A 233 -8.38 14.28 4.79
CA LYS A 233 -9.68 13.88 4.21
C LYS A 233 -10.81 14.00 5.23
N VAL A 234 -10.60 13.51 6.45
CA VAL A 234 -11.61 13.60 7.52
C VAL A 234 -11.84 15.04 7.95
N ALA A 235 -10.79 15.85 8.05
CA ALA A 235 -10.91 17.28 8.35
C ALA A 235 -11.78 18.01 7.31
N ALA A 236 -11.55 17.72 6.02
CA ALA A 236 -12.28 18.33 4.92
C ALA A 236 -13.74 17.82 4.82
N ALA A 237 -13.93 16.51 4.74
CA ALA A 237 -15.20 15.90 4.34
C ALA A 237 -15.97 15.20 5.48
N GLY A 238 -15.38 15.04 6.66
CA GLY A 238 -15.92 14.19 7.73
C GLY A 238 -15.61 12.71 7.50
N GLY A 239 -16.28 11.84 8.26
CA GLY A 239 -16.03 10.39 8.24
C GLY A 239 -15.00 9.93 9.27
N THR A 240 -14.44 8.75 9.04
CA THR A 240 -13.56 8.06 10.01
C THR A 240 -12.26 7.62 9.34
N ALA A 241 -11.13 7.95 9.95
CA ALA A 241 -9.80 7.51 9.51
C ALA A 241 -9.06 6.70 10.57
N VAL A 242 -8.28 5.72 10.15
CA VAL A 242 -7.35 4.98 11.01
C VAL A 242 -5.97 5.64 10.94
N THR A 243 -5.41 5.99 12.09
CA THR A 243 -4.11 6.66 12.22
C THR A 243 -3.48 6.31 13.58
N THR A 244 -2.44 7.03 14.00
CA THR A 244 -1.86 6.92 15.34
C THR A 244 -2.14 8.18 16.17
N GLU A 245 -2.14 8.03 17.50
CA GLU A 245 -2.17 9.19 18.42
C GLU A 245 -1.07 10.19 18.08
N GLN A 246 0.15 9.70 17.80
CA GLN A 246 1.29 10.54 17.46
C GLN A 246 1.03 11.38 16.20
N THR A 247 0.49 10.78 15.14
CA THR A 247 0.19 11.51 13.89
C THR A 247 -0.92 12.54 14.12
N LEU A 248 -1.96 12.20 14.89
CA LEU A 248 -3.04 13.14 15.21
C LEU A 248 -2.52 14.31 16.06
N THR A 249 -1.72 14.04 17.09
CA THR A 249 -1.12 15.08 17.94
C THR A 249 -0.27 16.04 17.10
N ALA A 250 0.56 15.52 16.19
CA ALA A 250 1.34 16.34 15.27
C ALA A 250 0.43 17.16 14.33
N TYR A 251 -0.63 16.55 13.80
CA TYR A 251 -1.58 17.24 12.92
C TYR A 251 -2.30 18.40 13.63
N LEU A 252 -2.83 18.16 14.84
CA LEU A 252 -3.53 19.17 15.65
C LEU A 252 -2.60 20.29 16.11
N ALA A 253 -1.32 20.00 16.38
CA ALA A 253 -0.33 21.03 16.68
C ALA A 253 -0.07 21.97 15.49
N ALA A 254 -0.16 21.45 14.26
CA ALA A 254 -0.02 22.23 13.03
C ALA A 254 -1.32 22.92 12.56
N HIS A 255 -2.49 22.41 12.99
CA HIS A 255 -3.81 22.88 12.56
C HIS A 255 -4.71 23.13 13.78
N ALA A 256 -4.49 24.26 14.46
CA ALA A 256 -5.18 24.58 15.71
C ALA A 256 -6.71 24.75 15.57
N ASP A 257 -7.21 24.99 14.36
CA ASP A 257 -8.63 25.09 14.02
C ASP A 257 -9.28 23.75 13.66
N ALA A 258 -8.48 22.69 13.47
CA ALA A 258 -9.00 21.37 13.16
C ALA A 258 -9.78 20.78 14.34
N GLN A 259 -11.10 20.67 14.16
CA GLN A 259 -12.00 20.06 15.13
C GLN A 259 -12.04 18.54 14.96
N LEU A 260 -10.96 17.88 15.34
CA LEU A 260 -10.82 16.43 15.25
C LEU A 260 -10.62 15.81 16.63
N THR A 261 -11.09 14.58 16.79
CA THR A 261 -10.90 13.80 18.01
C THR A 261 -10.51 12.36 17.70
N ALA A 262 -9.68 11.78 18.56
CA ALA A 262 -9.37 10.36 18.54
C ALA A 262 -10.44 9.56 19.29
N VAL A 263 -10.86 8.47 18.68
CA VAL A 263 -11.81 7.51 19.23
C VAL A 263 -11.20 6.11 19.17
N VAL A 264 -11.31 5.38 20.29
CA VAL A 264 -10.81 4.01 20.43
C VAL A 264 -11.87 3.18 21.18
N PRO A 265 -12.11 1.91 20.78
CA PRO A 265 -12.92 0.98 21.56
C PRO A 265 -12.50 0.88 23.02
N ALA A 266 -13.45 0.62 23.92
CA ALA A 266 -13.15 0.42 25.34
C ALA A 266 -12.32 -0.85 25.62
N THR A 267 -12.31 -1.79 24.68
CA THR A 267 -11.51 -3.03 24.68
C THR A 267 -10.01 -2.77 24.57
N GLY A 268 -9.59 -1.64 23.99
CA GLY A 268 -8.19 -1.26 23.82
C GLY A 268 -7.79 -1.00 22.38
N THR A 269 -6.48 -1.01 22.11
CA THR A 269 -5.89 -0.78 20.78
C THR A 269 -4.56 -1.50 20.60
N VAL A 270 -4.13 -1.62 19.35
CA VAL A 270 -2.77 -2.04 18.95
C VAL A 270 -1.83 -0.84 19.02
N PHE A 271 -0.57 -1.09 19.41
CA PHE A 271 0.47 -0.07 19.46
C PHE A 271 1.50 -0.30 18.36
N MET A 272 1.83 0.76 17.62
CA MET A 272 3.09 0.81 16.86
C MET A 272 4.22 0.90 17.88
N ASN A 273 5.23 0.02 17.80
CA ASN A 273 6.16 -0.21 18.90
C ASN A 273 7.63 0.00 18.57
N TYR A 274 7.98 0.34 17.33
CA TYR A 274 9.33 0.75 16.94
C TYR A 274 10.45 -0.13 17.50
N PRO A 275 10.51 -1.43 17.17
CA PRO A 275 11.58 -2.30 17.62
C PRO A 275 12.91 -1.92 16.95
N VAL A 276 14.03 -2.35 17.53
CA VAL A 276 15.35 -2.19 16.91
C VAL A 276 15.86 -3.56 16.52
N ALA A 277 16.17 -3.75 15.23
CA ALA A 277 16.70 -4.99 14.68
C ALA A 277 18.02 -4.76 13.96
N LEU A 278 18.92 -5.75 14.06
CA LEU A 278 20.10 -5.86 13.23
C LEU A 278 19.78 -6.75 12.04
N THR A 279 19.95 -6.23 10.83
CA THR A 279 19.55 -6.91 9.57
C THR A 279 20.69 -7.12 8.59
N GLY A 280 21.82 -6.45 8.79
CA GLY A 280 23.01 -6.56 7.94
C GLY A 280 23.99 -7.64 8.40
N THR A 281 25.00 -7.90 7.57
CA THR A 281 26.11 -8.82 7.89
C THR A 281 27.20 -8.16 8.75
N VAL A 282 27.19 -6.84 8.86
CA VAL A 282 28.11 -6.07 9.71
C VAL A 282 27.70 -6.23 11.17
N ASP A 283 28.64 -6.58 12.04
CA ASP A 283 28.39 -6.58 13.49
C ASP A 283 28.30 -5.14 14.01
N ALA A 284 27.06 -4.65 14.10
CA ALA A 284 26.72 -3.34 14.63
C ALA A 284 26.16 -3.42 16.06
N SER A 285 26.40 -4.51 16.79
CA SER A 285 25.79 -4.75 18.11
C SER A 285 26.06 -3.65 19.12
N ALA A 286 27.33 -3.25 19.24
CA ALA A 286 27.75 -2.23 20.20
C ALA A 286 27.16 -0.86 19.84
N GLN A 287 27.18 -0.51 18.55
CA GLN A 287 26.63 0.76 18.06
C GLN A 287 25.11 0.79 18.21
N ALA A 288 24.40 -0.30 17.92
CA ALA A 288 22.97 -0.39 18.14
C ALA A 288 22.61 -0.22 19.62
N GLN A 289 23.42 -0.74 20.55
CA GLN A 289 23.22 -0.49 21.98
C GLN A 289 23.41 1.00 22.33
N VAL A 290 24.43 1.66 21.78
CA VAL A 290 24.62 3.12 21.96
C VAL A 290 23.41 3.92 21.46
N LEU A 291 22.82 3.52 20.33
CA LEU A 291 21.59 4.13 19.81
C LEU A 291 20.40 3.89 20.74
N ILE A 292 20.19 2.66 21.21
CA ILE A 292 19.10 2.30 22.14
C ILE A 292 19.23 3.09 23.44
N ASP A 293 20.44 3.20 23.99
CA ASP A 293 20.72 3.95 25.22
C ASP A 293 20.44 5.45 25.02
N ALA A 294 20.81 6.01 23.87
CA ALA A 294 20.55 7.40 23.53
C ALA A 294 19.04 7.67 23.39
N LEU A 295 18.29 6.81 22.70
CA LEU A 295 16.83 6.92 22.56
C LEU A 295 16.11 6.76 23.92
N SER A 296 16.66 5.90 24.78
CA SER A 296 16.15 5.65 26.13
C SER A 296 16.68 6.64 27.17
N SER A 297 17.51 7.61 26.79
CA SER A 297 17.98 8.65 27.70
C SER A 297 16.87 9.65 28.04
N GLU A 298 17.05 10.48 29.06
CA GLU A 298 16.10 11.57 29.37
C GLU A 298 15.93 12.49 28.15
N THR A 299 17.03 12.92 27.53
CA THR A 299 17.01 13.72 26.31
C THR A 299 16.25 13.03 25.18
N GLY A 300 16.51 11.74 24.94
CA GLY A 300 15.81 10.96 23.92
C GLY A 300 14.31 10.88 24.15
N ARG A 301 13.90 10.58 25.39
CA ARG A 301 12.49 10.55 25.79
C ARG A 301 11.83 11.92 25.65
N THR A 302 12.52 13.02 25.99
CA THR A 302 11.99 14.38 25.80
C THR A 302 11.79 14.70 24.32
N VAL A 303 12.77 14.37 23.46
CA VAL A 303 12.65 14.56 22.01
C VAL A 303 11.48 13.78 21.45
N LEU A 304 11.38 12.48 21.75
CA LEU A 304 10.33 11.61 21.22
C LEU A 304 8.94 11.99 21.75
N SER A 305 8.81 12.29 23.05
CA SER A 305 7.52 12.74 23.62
C SER A 305 7.08 14.10 23.10
N GLY A 306 8.02 15.02 22.82
CA GLY A 306 7.73 16.29 22.14
C GLY A 306 7.21 16.10 20.71
N LEU A 307 7.50 14.95 20.08
CA LEU A 307 6.98 14.56 18.77
C LEU A 307 5.69 13.73 18.85
N GLY A 308 5.11 13.54 20.05
CA GLY A 308 3.86 12.81 20.28
C GLY A 308 4.03 11.30 20.48
N PHE A 309 5.26 10.80 20.65
CA PHE A 309 5.50 9.39 20.97
C PHE A 309 5.39 9.12 22.48
N ARG A 310 4.84 7.96 22.82
CA ARG A 310 4.93 7.39 24.17
C ARG A 310 6.28 6.69 24.36
N GLY A 311 6.62 6.46 25.62
CA GLY A 311 7.74 5.59 25.98
C GLY A 311 7.43 4.11 25.69
N PRO A 312 8.44 3.23 25.75
CA PRO A 312 8.27 1.79 25.49
C PRO A 312 7.34 1.08 26.47
N GLY A 313 7.02 1.68 27.62
CA GLY A 313 6.03 1.19 28.58
C GLY A 313 4.58 1.57 28.25
N ASN A 314 4.35 2.29 27.14
CA ASN A 314 3.05 2.80 26.69
C ASN A 314 2.40 3.81 27.66
N GLU A 315 3.20 4.44 28.52
CA GLU A 315 2.73 5.48 29.43
C GLU A 315 2.05 6.60 28.63
N PRO A 316 0.86 7.07 29.06
CA PRO A 316 0.16 8.15 28.35
C PRO A 316 1.00 9.42 28.26
N LEU A 317 0.78 10.18 27.17
CA LEU A 317 1.33 11.53 27.05
C LEU A 317 0.80 12.43 28.17
N GLY A 318 1.64 13.35 28.65
CA GLY A 318 1.26 14.28 29.72
C GLY A 318 0.15 15.27 29.35
N SER A 319 -0.02 15.56 28.05
CA SER A 319 -1.12 16.37 27.51
C SER A 319 -1.41 15.97 26.05
N GLY A 320 -2.63 16.21 25.58
CA GLY A 320 -3.01 16.08 24.16
C GLY A 320 -3.16 14.65 23.60
N GLY A 321 -2.96 13.61 24.43
CA GLY A 321 -3.15 12.20 24.05
C GLY A 321 -4.51 11.60 24.43
N ILE A 322 -4.74 10.34 24.09
CA ILE A 322 -5.97 9.56 24.37
C ILE A 322 -6.04 9.00 25.80
N GLY A 323 -5.03 9.26 26.64
CA GLY A 323 -4.94 8.70 27.99
C GLY A 323 -4.54 7.22 28.03
N VAL A 324 -4.94 6.51 29.08
CA VAL A 324 -4.65 5.09 29.28
C VAL A 324 -5.51 4.25 28.32
N SER A 325 -4.88 3.27 27.66
CA SER A 325 -5.57 2.32 26.78
C SER A 325 -4.96 0.92 26.95
N THR A 326 -5.79 -0.12 26.90
CA THR A 326 -5.36 -1.51 26.95
C THR A 326 -4.64 -1.89 25.65
N SER A 327 -3.51 -2.59 25.77
CA SER A 327 -2.80 -3.12 24.60
C SER A 327 -3.45 -4.41 24.11
N LEU A 328 -3.86 -4.43 22.85
CA LEU A 328 -4.39 -5.61 22.17
C LEU A 328 -3.27 -6.31 21.41
N VAL A 329 -3.02 -7.57 21.77
CA VAL A 329 -2.02 -8.43 21.12
C VAL A 329 -2.69 -9.79 20.85
N PRO A 330 -2.77 -10.26 19.60
CA PRO A 330 -3.29 -11.58 19.31
C PRO A 330 -2.36 -12.68 19.88
N ASN A 331 -2.95 -13.76 20.39
CA ASN A 331 -2.18 -14.92 20.85
C ASN A 331 -1.77 -15.83 19.67
N ASP A 332 -2.56 -15.83 18.59
CA ASP A 332 -2.26 -16.54 17.35
C ASP A 332 -2.30 -15.57 16.14
N LEU A 333 -1.14 -15.36 15.53
CA LEU A 333 -0.97 -14.50 14.34
C LEU A 333 -1.28 -15.24 13.03
N SER A 334 -1.35 -16.57 13.02
CA SER A 334 -1.56 -17.35 11.80
C SER A 334 -2.91 -17.05 11.13
N MET A 335 -3.92 -16.72 11.94
CA MET A 335 -5.24 -16.32 11.46
C MET A 335 -5.24 -14.90 10.87
N VAL A 336 -4.45 -13.98 11.43
CA VAL A 336 -4.22 -12.65 10.85
C VAL A 336 -3.57 -12.78 9.48
N THR A 337 -2.52 -13.61 9.36
CA THR A 337 -1.83 -13.86 8.08
C THR A 337 -2.77 -14.43 7.03
N LYS A 338 -3.62 -15.42 7.38
CA LYS A 338 -4.61 -15.98 6.45
C LYS A 338 -5.63 -14.95 5.99
N ALA A 339 -6.11 -14.09 6.89
CA ALA A 339 -7.05 -13.03 6.54
C ALA A 339 -6.41 -11.96 5.65
N LEU A 340 -5.18 -11.56 5.91
CA LEU A 340 -4.43 -10.64 5.06
C LEU A 340 -4.13 -11.23 3.68
N ALA A 341 -3.80 -12.53 3.59
CA ALA A 341 -3.62 -13.20 2.31
C ALA A 341 -4.93 -13.24 1.49
N ARG A 342 -6.07 -13.48 2.16
CA ARG A 342 -7.38 -13.40 1.50
C ARG A 342 -7.73 -11.96 1.08
N TYR A 343 -7.42 -10.99 1.94
CA TYR A 343 -7.58 -9.57 1.63
C TYR A 343 -6.78 -9.16 0.40
N GLU A 344 -5.53 -9.61 0.29
CA GLU A 344 -4.67 -9.36 -0.87
C GLU A 344 -5.28 -9.87 -2.17
N LEU A 345 -5.82 -11.09 -2.18
CA LEU A 345 -6.51 -11.61 -3.36
C LEU A 345 -7.72 -10.76 -3.73
N LEU A 346 -8.46 -10.26 -2.73
CA LEU A 346 -9.66 -9.44 -2.94
C LEU A 346 -9.39 -7.97 -3.28
N SER A 347 -8.20 -7.45 -2.94
CA SER A 347 -7.84 -6.04 -3.15
C SER A 347 -7.08 -5.79 -4.46
N ARG A 348 -6.62 -6.86 -5.13
CA ARG A 348 -5.94 -6.77 -6.42
C ARG A 348 -6.88 -6.21 -7.50
N PRO A 349 -6.43 -5.21 -8.29
CA PRO A 349 -7.23 -4.70 -9.40
C PRO A 349 -7.50 -5.81 -10.42
N SER A 350 -8.65 -5.71 -11.10
CA SER A 350 -8.97 -6.60 -12.22
C SER A 350 -8.10 -6.26 -13.43
N ARG A 351 -7.63 -7.28 -14.15
CA ARG A 351 -7.01 -7.20 -15.48
C ARG A 351 -7.73 -8.18 -16.40
N ALA A 352 -8.44 -7.67 -17.39
CA ALA A 352 -9.27 -8.51 -18.27
C ALA A 352 -9.05 -8.17 -19.74
N LEU A 353 -9.20 -9.20 -20.59
CA LEU A 353 -9.40 -9.02 -22.03
C LEU A 353 -10.82 -9.43 -22.38
N ALA A 354 -11.63 -8.48 -22.85
CA ALA A 354 -12.95 -8.78 -23.39
C ALA A 354 -12.81 -9.22 -24.85
N VAL A 355 -13.42 -10.34 -25.20
CA VAL A 355 -13.38 -10.96 -26.54
C VAL A 355 -14.82 -11.10 -27.00
N VAL A 356 -15.23 -10.26 -27.95
CA VAL A 356 -16.63 -10.10 -28.35
C VAL A 356 -16.86 -10.66 -29.75
N ASP A 357 -17.83 -11.55 -29.86
CA ASP A 357 -18.28 -12.12 -31.13
C ASP A 357 -18.91 -11.05 -32.01
N VAL A 358 -18.42 -10.90 -33.23
CA VAL A 358 -18.98 -10.03 -34.28
C VAL A 358 -19.34 -10.86 -35.52
N SER A 359 -19.62 -12.15 -35.37
CA SER A 359 -20.12 -13.01 -36.44
C SER A 359 -21.49 -12.56 -36.94
N GLY A 360 -21.90 -13.02 -38.13
CA GLY A 360 -23.16 -12.60 -38.74
C GLY A 360 -24.42 -12.90 -37.92
N SER A 361 -24.40 -13.90 -37.03
CA SER A 361 -25.52 -14.19 -36.11
C SER A 361 -25.81 -13.03 -35.17
N MET A 362 -24.80 -12.22 -34.85
CA MET A 362 -24.94 -11.05 -33.98
C MET A 362 -25.79 -9.92 -34.60
N ASP A 363 -26.10 -9.97 -35.91
CA ASP A 363 -27.04 -9.05 -36.56
C ASP A 363 -28.51 -9.47 -36.39
N TYR A 364 -28.76 -10.64 -35.79
CA TYR A 364 -30.12 -11.12 -35.54
C TYR A 364 -30.90 -10.15 -34.65
N VAL A 365 -32.11 -9.79 -35.08
CA VAL A 365 -32.99 -8.85 -34.39
C VAL A 365 -33.97 -9.60 -33.50
N GLN A 366 -34.00 -9.25 -32.21
CA GLN A 366 -34.98 -9.70 -31.24
C GLN A 366 -35.53 -8.51 -30.47
N ASP A 367 -36.86 -8.40 -30.33
CA ASP A 367 -37.53 -7.30 -29.66
C ASP A 367 -37.12 -5.89 -30.17
N GLY A 368 -36.80 -5.79 -31.46
CA GLY A 368 -36.45 -4.53 -32.14
C GLY A 368 -35.00 -4.07 -32.00
N VAL A 369 -34.13 -4.89 -31.39
CA VAL A 369 -32.69 -4.60 -31.22
C VAL A 369 -31.86 -5.79 -31.73
N THR A 370 -30.71 -5.54 -32.37
CA THR A 370 -29.79 -6.62 -32.75
C THR A 370 -29.06 -7.17 -31.52
N ARG A 371 -28.67 -8.44 -31.54
CA ARG A 371 -27.84 -9.04 -30.47
C ARG A 371 -26.58 -8.22 -30.24
N MET A 372 -25.91 -7.76 -31.30
CA MET A 372 -24.75 -6.88 -31.20
C MET A 372 -25.07 -5.55 -30.54
N ALA A 373 -26.18 -4.87 -30.90
CA ALA A 373 -26.53 -3.60 -30.28
C ALA A 373 -26.81 -3.76 -28.78
N ALA A 374 -27.48 -4.84 -28.37
CA ALA A 374 -27.70 -5.15 -26.96
C ALA A 374 -26.40 -5.46 -26.21
N THR A 375 -25.50 -6.25 -26.82
CA THR A 375 -24.16 -6.53 -26.30
C THR A 375 -23.31 -5.26 -26.16
N ALA A 376 -23.30 -4.38 -27.16
CA ALA A 376 -22.59 -3.10 -27.10
C ALA A 376 -23.14 -2.18 -26.01
N GLN A 377 -24.47 -2.12 -25.85
CA GLN A 377 -25.10 -1.36 -24.77
C GLN A 377 -24.71 -1.89 -23.38
N ALA A 378 -24.74 -3.21 -23.18
CA ALA A 378 -24.31 -3.83 -21.93
C ALA A 378 -22.81 -3.59 -21.68
N GLY A 379 -21.99 -3.65 -22.74
CA GLY A 379 -20.56 -3.32 -22.71
C GLY A 379 -20.29 -1.88 -22.26
N ASP A 380 -21.01 -0.88 -22.78
CA ASP A 380 -20.89 0.52 -22.33
C ASP A 380 -21.16 0.66 -20.83
N ILE A 381 -22.27 0.09 -20.34
CA ILE A 381 -22.64 0.11 -18.92
C ILE A 381 -21.54 -0.56 -18.08
N ALA A 382 -21.11 -1.76 -18.50
CA ALA A 382 -20.06 -2.54 -17.83
C ALA A 382 -18.74 -1.76 -17.73
N ILE A 383 -18.26 -1.18 -18.83
CA ILE A 383 -16.99 -0.42 -18.90
C ILE A 383 -17.02 0.78 -17.94
N ARG A 384 -18.16 1.46 -17.81
CA ARG A 384 -18.32 2.59 -16.87
C ARG A 384 -18.25 2.18 -15.40
N MET A 385 -18.58 0.93 -15.08
CA MET A 385 -18.54 0.41 -13.71
C MET A 385 -17.13 0.02 -13.26
N PHE A 386 -16.18 -0.18 -14.19
CA PHE A 386 -14.81 -0.50 -13.82
C PHE A 386 -14.11 0.69 -13.14
N PRO A 387 -13.42 0.48 -12.00
CA PRO A 387 -12.64 1.52 -11.35
C PRO A 387 -11.46 1.94 -12.22
N GLY A 388 -10.91 3.14 -11.97
CA GLY A 388 -9.81 3.71 -12.75
C GLY A 388 -8.56 2.82 -12.84
N ASN A 389 -8.25 2.08 -11.78
CA ASN A 389 -7.08 1.20 -11.71
C ASN A 389 -7.28 -0.20 -12.31
N ALA A 390 -8.50 -0.58 -12.67
CA ALA A 390 -8.72 -1.81 -13.39
C ALA A 390 -8.07 -1.71 -14.78
N GLN A 391 -7.70 -2.85 -15.33
CA GLN A 391 -7.11 -2.95 -16.66
C GLN A 391 -8.07 -3.73 -17.55
N LEU A 392 -8.41 -3.18 -18.72
CA LEU A 392 -9.31 -3.81 -19.67
C LEU A 392 -8.72 -3.67 -21.07
N GLY A 393 -8.85 -4.71 -21.89
CA GLY A 393 -8.63 -4.63 -23.33
C GLY A 393 -9.86 -5.15 -24.07
N LEU A 394 -9.94 -4.88 -25.37
CA LEU A 394 -11.06 -5.28 -26.20
C LEU A 394 -10.59 -5.89 -27.52
N TRP A 395 -11.02 -7.12 -27.76
CA TRP A 395 -10.92 -7.81 -29.03
C TRP A 395 -12.31 -8.06 -29.60
N ALA A 396 -12.42 -7.99 -30.92
CA ALA A 396 -13.55 -8.51 -31.67
C ALA A 396 -13.13 -9.80 -32.39
N PHE A 397 -14.04 -10.76 -32.59
CA PHE A 397 -13.74 -11.97 -33.33
C PHE A 397 -14.86 -12.40 -34.30
N SER A 398 -14.43 -12.92 -35.45
CA SER A 398 -15.20 -13.53 -36.53
C SER A 398 -14.20 -14.14 -37.51
N ILE A 399 -14.58 -15.17 -38.26
CA ILE A 399 -13.67 -15.86 -39.20
C ILE A 399 -12.91 -14.84 -40.07
N LYS A 400 -11.57 -14.89 -40.00
CA LYS A 400 -10.64 -14.03 -40.75
C LYS A 400 -10.82 -12.51 -40.53
N LEU A 401 -11.39 -12.08 -39.40
CA LEU A 401 -11.58 -10.66 -39.08
C LEU A 401 -10.25 -9.89 -39.05
N GLY A 402 -9.15 -10.52 -38.63
CA GLY A 402 -7.79 -9.97 -38.65
C GLY A 402 -7.00 -10.24 -39.94
N GLY A 403 -7.66 -10.72 -41.00
CA GLY A 403 -7.00 -11.20 -42.22
C GLY A 403 -6.66 -12.69 -42.10
N GLU A 404 -5.51 -13.00 -41.50
CA GLU A 404 -5.06 -14.39 -41.27
C GLU A 404 -5.50 -14.95 -39.90
N THR A 405 -6.11 -14.12 -39.05
CA THR A 405 -6.63 -14.51 -37.73
C THR A 405 -8.13 -14.26 -37.63
N ASP A 406 -8.80 -15.04 -36.79
CA ASP A 406 -10.24 -14.90 -36.52
C ASP A 406 -10.58 -13.79 -35.52
N TYR A 407 -9.58 -13.07 -35.04
CA TYR A 407 -9.78 -11.95 -34.13
C TYR A 407 -9.02 -10.72 -34.59
N ARG A 408 -9.48 -9.58 -34.07
CA ARG A 408 -8.83 -8.28 -34.21
C ARG A 408 -8.76 -7.62 -32.84
N GLU A 409 -7.56 -7.22 -32.44
CA GLU A 409 -7.38 -6.33 -31.30
C GLU A 409 -7.91 -4.94 -31.66
N LEU A 410 -8.90 -4.46 -30.91
CA LEU A 410 -9.43 -3.11 -31.04
C LEU A 410 -8.72 -2.16 -30.08
N GLU A 411 -8.46 -2.62 -28.86
CA GLU A 411 -7.78 -1.86 -27.82
C GLU A 411 -6.94 -2.81 -26.92
N PRO A 412 -5.62 -2.57 -26.75
CA PRO A 412 -4.78 -3.35 -25.83
C PRO A 412 -5.21 -3.24 -24.36
N VAL A 413 -4.82 -4.21 -23.55
CA VAL A 413 -5.12 -4.21 -22.10
C VAL A 413 -4.32 -3.11 -21.38
N ARG A 414 -5.01 -2.06 -20.92
CA ARG A 414 -4.41 -0.98 -20.12
C ARG A 414 -5.34 -0.51 -19.01
N ARG A 415 -4.80 0.29 -18.08
CA ARG A 415 -5.57 0.88 -16.99
C ARG A 415 -6.66 1.80 -17.53
N MET A 416 -7.87 1.72 -16.96
CA MET A 416 -9.01 2.55 -17.35
C MET A 416 -8.73 4.05 -17.23
N ASP A 417 -7.92 4.48 -16.26
CA ASP A 417 -7.53 5.87 -16.01
C ASP A 417 -6.23 6.31 -16.74
N ALA A 418 -5.63 5.44 -17.56
CA ALA A 418 -4.44 5.80 -18.32
C ALA A 418 -4.80 6.86 -19.39
N ALA A 419 -3.96 7.90 -19.49
CA ALA A 419 -4.11 8.93 -20.51
C ALA A 419 -3.69 8.41 -21.89
N GLU A 420 -4.53 8.65 -22.89
CA GLU A 420 -4.36 8.25 -24.29
C GLU A 420 -4.73 9.39 -25.23
N GLY A 421 -3.73 10.22 -25.54
CA GLY A 421 -3.94 11.47 -26.28
C GLY A 421 -4.78 12.44 -25.44
N ASP A 422 -5.92 12.87 -25.99
CA ASP A 422 -6.83 13.83 -25.36
C ASP A 422 -7.91 13.17 -24.47
N ALA A 423 -7.91 11.84 -24.33
CA ALA A 423 -8.91 11.10 -23.56
C ALA A 423 -8.27 10.06 -22.64
N ASP A 424 -9.04 9.48 -21.71
CA ASP A 424 -8.61 8.31 -20.95
C ASP A 424 -8.91 7.00 -21.71
N HIS A 425 -8.22 5.93 -21.32
CA HIS A 425 -8.40 4.60 -21.92
C HIS A 425 -9.85 4.11 -21.85
N ARG A 426 -10.57 4.43 -20.76
CA ARG A 426 -12.01 4.16 -20.65
C ARG A 426 -12.79 4.78 -21.81
N THR A 427 -12.53 6.04 -22.14
CA THR A 427 -13.20 6.74 -23.24
C THR A 427 -12.90 6.08 -24.59
N GLN A 428 -11.67 5.61 -24.81
CA GLN A 428 -11.30 4.87 -26.02
C GLN A 428 -12.05 3.54 -26.13
N LEU A 429 -12.11 2.75 -25.04
CA LEU A 429 -12.88 1.50 -25.00
C LEU A 429 -14.37 1.73 -25.32
N LEU A 430 -14.97 2.78 -24.75
CA LEU A 430 -16.37 3.14 -25.03
C LEU A 430 -16.59 3.51 -26.51
N SER A 431 -15.63 4.22 -27.12
CA SER A 431 -15.63 4.51 -28.55
C SER A 431 -15.60 3.21 -29.38
N HIS A 432 -14.67 2.30 -29.07
CA HIS A 432 -14.57 1.02 -29.78
C HIS A 432 -15.82 0.15 -29.63
N VAL A 433 -16.41 0.08 -28.43
CA VAL A 433 -17.69 -0.62 -28.22
C VAL A 433 -18.80 -0.07 -29.11
N GLY A 434 -18.86 1.26 -29.28
CA GLY A 434 -19.81 1.89 -30.21
C GLY A 434 -19.61 1.51 -31.68
N THR A 435 -18.41 1.06 -32.06
CA THR A 435 -18.11 0.62 -33.43
C THR A 435 -18.37 -0.86 -33.70
N LEU A 436 -18.57 -1.69 -32.67
CA LEU A 436 -18.78 -3.13 -32.83
C LEU A 436 -19.89 -3.51 -33.83
N PRO A 437 -21.06 -2.81 -33.88
CA PRO A 437 -22.08 -3.10 -34.89
C PRO A 437 -21.59 -3.02 -36.34
N SER A 438 -20.60 -2.17 -36.63
CA SER A 438 -20.04 -2.03 -37.98
C SER A 438 -19.09 -3.17 -38.39
N LEU A 439 -18.67 -3.99 -37.43
CA LEU A 439 -17.77 -5.13 -37.65
C LEU A 439 -18.53 -6.44 -37.86
N VAL A 440 -19.86 -6.43 -37.72
CA VAL A 440 -20.69 -7.63 -37.77
C VAL A 440 -20.65 -8.26 -39.16
N GLY A 441 -20.31 -9.55 -39.22
CA GLY A 441 -20.30 -10.34 -40.46
C GLY A 441 -19.42 -11.58 -40.34
N GLY A 442 -19.42 -12.41 -41.39
CA GLY A 442 -18.65 -13.67 -41.40
C GLY A 442 -19.26 -14.76 -40.51
N GLY A 443 -18.50 -15.83 -40.28
CA GLY A 443 -18.85 -16.93 -39.38
C GLY A 443 -18.10 -16.86 -38.05
N THR A 444 -18.36 -17.83 -37.18
CA THR A 444 -17.90 -17.79 -35.78
C THR A 444 -16.59 -18.55 -35.59
N GLY A 445 -15.46 -17.83 -35.55
CA GLY A 445 -14.11 -18.37 -35.27
C GLY A 445 -13.79 -18.37 -33.77
N LEU A 446 -14.62 -19.07 -32.99
CA LEU A 446 -14.61 -19.03 -31.53
C LEU A 446 -13.34 -19.63 -30.93
N TYR A 447 -12.98 -20.85 -31.33
CA TYR A 447 -11.99 -21.64 -30.60
C TYR A 447 -10.57 -21.08 -30.71
N ASP A 448 -10.15 -20.67 -31.90
CA ASP A 448 -8.83 -20.04 -32.10
C ASP A 448 -8.73 -18.68 -31.42
N SER A 449 -9.81 -17.90 -31.43
CA SER A 449 -9.88 -16.60 -30.75
C SER A 449 -9.78 -16.73 -29.24
N VAL A 450 -10.45 -17.74 -28.66
CA VAL A 450 -10.36 -18.05 -27.22
C VAL A 450 -8.93 -18.46 -26.84
N LEU A 451 -8.31 -19.36 -27.62
CA LEU A 451 -6.94 -19.79 -27.36
C LEU A 451 -5.94 -18.63 -27.47
N ALA A 452 -6.09 -17.78 -28.48
CA ALA A 452 -5.24 -16.60 -28.65
C ALA A 452 -5.39 -15.60 -27.49
N ALA A 453 -6.61 -15.34 -27.04
CA ALA A 453 -6.87 -14.43 -25.93
C ALA A 453 -6.30 -14.97 -24.60
N PHE A 454 -6.45 -16.27 -24.34
CA PHE A 454 -5.84 -16.93 -23.18
C PHE A 454 -4.32 -16.75 -23.19
N ARG A 455 -3.66 -17.04 -24.32
CA ARG A 455 -2.21 -16.87 -24.49
C ARG A 455 -1.77 -15.41 -24.37
N GLN A 456 -2.57 -14.47 -24.86
CA GLN A 456 -2.28 -13.03 -24.74
C GLN A 456 -2.24 -12.59 -23.27
N ILE A 457 -3.26 -12.95 -22.49
CA ILE A 457 -3.28 -12.62 -21.05
C ILE A 457 -2.19 -13.38 -20.29
N GLN A 458 -1.93 -14.65 -20.64
CA GLN A 458 -0.88 -15.43 -19.98
C GLN A 458 0.53 -14.91 -20.27
N SER A 459 0.80 -14.46 -21.50
CA SER A 459 2.10 -13.88 -21.88
C SER A 459 2.34 -12.49 -21.27
N THR A 460 1.26 -11.72 -21.07
CA THR A 460 1.28 -10.40 -20.44
C THR A 460 0.78 -10.42 -18.99
N TYR A 461 0.97 -11.55 -18.31
CA TYR A 461 0.45 -11.77 -16.96
C TYR A 461 1.00 -10.74 -15.97
N ASP A 462 0.10 -10.09 -15.23
CA ASP A 462 0.45 -9.15 -14.17
C ASP A 462 0.20 -9.79 -12.79
N PRO A 463 1.24 -10.16 -12.02
CA PRO A 463 1.06 -10.79 -10.71
C PRO A 463 0.41 -9.87 -9.66
N ALA A 464 0.35 -8.56 -9.91
CA ALA A 464 -0.31 -7.59 -9.04
C ALA A 464 -1.81 -7.44 -9.34
N SER A 465 -2.35 -8.19 -10.31
CA SER A 465 -3.74 -8.09 -10.78
C SER A 465 -4.42 -9.46 -10.86
N ILE A 466 -5.76 -9.48 -10.82
CA ILE A 466 -6.55 -10.68 -11.17
C ILE A 466 -6.66 -10.73 -12.69
N ASN A 467 -5.99 -11.69 -13.33
CA ASN A 467 -5.92 -11.81 -14.79
C ASN A 467 -7.07 -12.68 -15.30
N SER A 468 -7.81 -12.26 -16.34
CA SER A 468 -8.95 -13.02 -16.88
C SER A 468 -9.21 -12.74 -18.36
N VAL A 469 -9.94 -13.65 -19.01
CA VAL A 469 -10.55 -13.43 -20.33
C VAL A 469 -12.07 -13.42 -20.15
N ILE A 470 -12.76 -12.46 -20.76
CA ILE A 470 -14.23 -12.40 -20.78
C ILE A 470 -14.68 -12.63 -22.21
N LEU A 471 -15.26 -13.79 -22.47
CA LEU A 471 -15.74 -14.20 -23.79
C LEU A 471 -17.24 -13.97 -23.90
N VAL A 472 -17.67 -13.30 -24.97
CA VAL A 472 -19.07 -12.97 -25.23
C VAL A 472 -19.43 -13.45 -26.63
N THR A 473 -20.38 -14.37 -26.74
CA THR A 473 -20.76 -15.00 -28.03
C THR A 473 -22.21 -15.44 -28.04
N ASP A 474 -22.82 -15.49 -29.23
CA ASP A 474 -24.20 -15.93 -29.43
C ASP A 474 -24.34 -17.28 -30.15
N GLY A 475 -23.23 -17.94 -30.49
CA GLY A 475 -23.27 -19.11 -31.36
C GLY A 475 -22.19 -20.17 -31.09
N ALA A 476 -22.34 -21.29 -31.77
CA ALA A 476 -21.34 -22.35 -31.82
C ALA A 476 -20.17 -21.95 -32.73
N ASN A 477 -19.04 -22.65 -32.61
CA ASN A 477 -17.92 -22.47 -33.52
C ASN A 477 -18.27 -23.01 -34.92
N ASP A 478 -18.16 -22.16 -35.93
CA ASP A 478 -18.47 -22.48 -37.33
C ASP A 478 -17.23 -22.51 -38.23
N ASP A 479 -16.03 -22.35 -37.67
CA ASP A 479 -14.78 -22.41 -38.44
C ASP A 479 -14.32 -23.86 -38.68
N PRO A 480 -14.36 -24.38 -39.93
CA PRO A 480 -13.86 -25.70 -40.25
C PRO A 480 -12.34 -25.76 -40.41
N SER A 481 -11.67 -24.60 -40.53
CA SER A 481 -10.21 -24.51 -40.67
C SER A 481 -9.47 -24.34 -39.35
N GLY A 482 -10.20 -24.07 -38.28
CA GLY A 482 -9.68 -23.82 -36.94
C GLY A 482 -9.45 -25.07 -36.08
N ILE A 483 -8.97 -24.84 -34.85
CA ILE A 483 -8.84 -25.88 -33.83
C ILE A 483 -10.23 -26.42 -33.45
N ASN A 484 -10.37 -27.72 -33.18
CA ASN A 484 -11.63 -28.27 -32.67
C ASN A 484 -11.74 -28.14 -31.14
N LEU A 485 -12.94 -28.34 -30.60
CA LEU A 485 -13.22 -28.21 -29.16
C LEU A 485 -12.31 -29.11 -28.30
N LYS A 486 -12.11 -30.37 -28.68
CA LYS A 486 -11.30 -31.30 -27.90
C LYS A 486 -9.86 -30.78 -27.80
N ASP A 487 -9.29 -30.37 -28.93
CA ASP A 487 -7.92 -29.86 -28.98
C ASP A 487 -7.79 -28.52 -28.23
N LEU A 488 -8.83 -27.66 -28.27
CA LEU A 488 -8.89 -26.45 -27.45
C LEU A 488 -8.83 -26.79 -25.96
N LEU A 489 -9.74 -27.65 -25.46
CA LEU A 489 -9.81 -28.01 -24.04
C LEU A 489 -8.51 -28.69 -23.57
N ASP A 490 -7.98 -29.62 -24.37
CA ASP A 490 -6.72 -30.29 -24.08
C ASP A 490 -5.55 -29.30 -24.07
N THR A 491 -5.57 -28.27 -24.93
CA THR A 491 -4.53 -27.23 -24.96
C THR A 491 -4.62 -26.29 -23.78
N LEU A 492 -5.82 -25.80 -23.44
CA LEU A 492 -6.05 -24.96 -22.26
C LEU A 492 -5.61 -25.68 -20.98
N ALA A 493 -5.99 -26.96 -20.81
CA ALA A 493 -5.58 -27.75 -19.64
C ALA A 493 -4.05 -27.93 -19.54
N ARG A 494 -3.35 -28.08 -20.67
CA ARG A 494 -1.88 -28.22 -20.71
C ARG A 494 -1.15 -26.91 -20.49
N GLU A 495 -1.66 -25.81 -21.05
CA GLU A 495 -1.01 -24.50 -21.00
C GLU A 495 -1.35 -23.73 -19.72
N GLN A 496 -2.36 -24.16 -18.96
CA GLN A 496 -2.62 -23.60 -17.64
C GLN A 496 -1.39 -23.66 -16.73
N ASP A 497 -1.12 -22.53 -16.08
CA ASP A 497 -0.05 -22.37 -15.11
C ASP A 497 -0.68 -22.00 -13.77
N SER A 498 -0.54 -22.86 -12.77
CA SER A 498 -1.10 -22.63 -11.43
C SER A 498 -0.45 -21.43 -10.71
N ALA A 499 0.75 -21.02 -11.12
CA ALA A 499 1.40 -19.81 -10.63
C ALA A 499 0.97 -18.54 -11.41
N ARG A 500 0.36 -18.71 -12.60
CA ARG A 500 -0.17 -17.63 -13.44
C ARG A 500 -1.58 -17.96 -13.96
N PRO A 501 -2.58 -18.06 -13.06
CA PRO A 501 -3.93 -18.47 -13.44
C PRO A 501 -4.62 -17.42 -14.33
N VAL A 502 -5.27 -17.90 -15.39
CA VAL A 502 -6.07 -17.09 -16.33
C VAL A 502 -7.44 -17.76 -16.54
N PRO A 503 -8.42 -17.52 -15.64
CA PRO A 503 -9.79 -17.98 -15.84
C PRO A 503 -10.43 -17.33 -17.07
N ILE A 504 -11.17 -18.14 -17.84
CA ILE A 504 -12.02 -17.70 -18.95
C ILE A 504 -13.46 -17.67 -18.45
N ILE A 505 -14.05 -16.48 -18.45
CA ILE A 505 -15.44 -16.23 -18.09
C ILE A 505 -16.23 -16.14 -19.38
N THR A 506 -17.24 -16.99 -19.54
CA THR A 506 -18.03 -17.05 -20.78
C THR A 506 -19.43 -16.48 -20.57
N ILE A 507 -19.93 -15.76 -21.57
CA ILE A 507 -21.27 -15.16 -21.61
C ILE A 507 -21.93 -15.59 -22.92
N GLY A 508 -22.89 -16.50 -22.82
CA GLY A 508 -23.77 -16.86 -23.93
C GLY A 508 -24.89 -15.84 -24.08
N VAL A 509 -24.96 -15.18 -25.23
CA VAL A 509 -25.98 -14.21 -25.59
C VAL A 509 -26.98 -14.94 -26.49
N THR A 510 -28.17 -15.28 -25.99
CA THR A 510 -29.26 -16.05 -26.65
C THR A 510 -29.23 -17.57 -26.53
N ASP A 511 -30.39 -18.19 -26.75
CA ASP A 511 -30.63 -19.65 -26.73
C ASP A 511 -29.83 -20.43 -27.80
N ASP A 512 -29.31 -19.77 -28.83
CA ASP A 512 -28.49 -20.39 -29.87
C ASP A 512 -27.02 -20.59 -29.43
N ALA A 513 -26.61 -19.97 -28.31
CA ALA A 513 -25.29 -20.16 -27.76
C ALA A 513 -25.13 -21.61 -27.25
N ASP A 514 -24.00 -22.25 -27.59
CA ASP A 514 -23.68 -23.59 -27.07
C ASP A 514 -23.21 -23.49 -25.61
N THR A 515 -24.18 -23.36 -24.70
CA THR A 515 -23.94 -23.15 -23.27
C THR A 515 -23.13 -24.28 -22.62
N GLU A 516 -23.25 -25.51 -23.12
CA GLU A 516 -22.47 -26.63 -22.61
C GLU A 516 -21.00 -26.54 -23.04
N VAL A 517 -20.74 -26.11 -24.29
CA VAL A 517 -19.37 -25.82 -24.75
C VAL A 517 -18.77 -24.64 -23.99
N LEU A 518 -19.51 -23.55 -23.80
CA LEU A 518 -19.04 -22.39 -23.03
C LEU A 518 -18.74 -22.73 -21.57
N LYS A 519 -19.50 -23.67 -20.99
CA LYS A 519 -19.25 -24.20 -19.66
C LYS A 519 -17.99 -25.08 -19.61
N GLN A 520 -17.74 -25.90 -20.63
CA GLN A 520 -16.51 -26.70 -20.70
C GLN A 520 -15.26 -25.80 -20.80
N ILE A 521 -15.30 -24.76 -21.64
CA ILE A 521 -14.19 -23.79 -21.81
C ILE A 521 -13.90 -23.03 -20.52
N SER A 522 -14.94 -22.54 -19.83
CA SER A 522 -14.75 -21.84 -18.56
C SER A 522 -14.27 -22.79 -17.46
N ALA A 523 -14.85 -23.99 -17.34
CA ALA A 523 -14.47 -24.96 -16.31
C ALA A 523 -13.03 -25.44 -16.41
N VAL A 524 -12.50 -25.69 -17.63
CA VAL A 524 -11.10 -26.13 -17.80
C VAL A 524 -10.10 -25.06 -17.36
N THR A 525 -10.52 -23.79 -17.34
CA THR A 525 -9.66 -22.68 -16.90
C THR A 525 -9.91 -22.19 -15.47
N GLY A 526 -10.88 -22.79 -14.77
CA GLY A 526 -11.32 -22.34 -13.44
C GLY A 526 -12.17 -21.07 -13.47
N GLY A 527 -12.76 -20.72 -14.61
CA GLY A 527 -13.72 -19.63 -14.76
C GLY A 527 -15.17 -20.08 -14.61
N ASN A 528 -16.11 -19.14 -14.81
CA ASN A 528 -17.55 -19.35 -14.71
C ASN A 528 -18.25 -19.05 -16.05
N SER A 529 -19.38 -19.73 -16.30
CA SER A 529 -20.23 -19.49 -17.47
C SER A 529 -21.54 -18.82 -17.06
N HIS A 530 -21.95 -17.82 -17.83
CA HIS A 530 -23.21 -17.12 -17.67
C HIS A 530 -24.03 -17.15 -18.95
N PHE A 531 -25.33 -16.96 -18.81
CA PHE A 531 -26.29 -17.09 -19.91
C PHE A 531 -27.34 -15.99 -19.85
N ALA A 532 -27.51 -15.27 -20.95
CA ALA A 532 -28.47 -14.20 -21.14
C ALA A 532 -29.41 -14.56 -22.31
N PRO A 533 -30.56 -15.20 -22.06
CA PRO A 533 -31.45 -15.68 -23.13
C PRO A 533 -32.15 -14.54 -23.87
N THR A 534 -32.31 -13.37 -23.23
CA THR A 534 -32.93 -12.19 -23.85
C THR A 534 -31.97 -11.00 -23.85
N PRO A 535 -32.10 -10.08 -24.82
CA PRO A 535 -31.36 -8.81 -24.81
C PRO A 535 -31.47 -8.03 -23.48
N ALA A 536 -32.62 -8.13 -22.79
CA ALA A 536 -32.86 -7.47 -21.52
C ALA A 536 -32.07 -8.06 -20.34
N ASP A 537 -31.59 -9.32 -20.46
CA ASP A 537 -30.82 -9.99 -19.42
C ASP A 537 -29.31 -9.73 -19.54
N ILE A 538 -28.83 -9.35 -20.72
CA ILE A 538 -27.40 -9.12 -21.01
C ILE A 538 -26.78 -8.14 -20.00
N PRO A 539 -27.37 -6.97 -19.67
CA PRO A 539 -26.78 -6.07 -18.70
C PRO A 539 -26.63 -6.68 -17.30
N LYS A 540 -27.63 -7.46 -16.84
CA LYS A 540 -27.60 -8.11 -15.52
C LYS A 540 -26.52 -9.18 -15.45
N VAL A 541 -26.42 -9.99 -16.50
CA VAL A 541 -25.42 -11.06 -16.59
C VAL A 541 -24.01 -10.51 -16.63
N PHE A 542 -23.79 -9.44 -17.41
CA PHE A 542 -22.50 -8.75 -17.44
C PHE A 542 -22.08 -8.28 -16.05
N ILE A 543 -22.97 -7.59 -15.31
CA ILE A 543 -22.71 -7.13 -13.94
C ILE A 543 -22.36 -8.31 -13.01
N GLY A 544 -23.08 -9.43 -13.13
CA GLY A 544 -22.78 -10.66 -12.40
C GLY A 544 -21.39 -11.23 -12.73
N ALA A 545 -21.03 -11.28 -14.02
CA ALA A 545 -19.72 -11.72 -14.50
C ALA A 545 -18.59 -10.79 -14.05
N ILE A 546 -18.85 -9.47 -13.88
CA ILE A 546 -17.89 -8.53 -13.28
C ILE A 546 -17.64 -8.84 -11.81
N SER A 547 -18.71 -9.15 -11.08
CA SER A 547 -18.68 -9.35 -9.63
C SER A 547 -18.12 -10.72 -9.23
N GLY A 548 -18.24 -11.73 -10.10
CA GLY A 548 -17.80 -13.11 -9.86
C GLY A 548 -16.33 -13.40 -10.14
N ARG A 549 -15.50 -12.40 -10.47
CA ARG A 549 -14.09 -12.59 -10.88
C ARG A 549 -13.13 -13.00 -9.77
N ALA A 550 -13.55 -12.85 -8.51
CA ALA A 550 -12.74 -13.12 -7.32
C ALA A 550 -13.12 -14.43 -6.60
N GLY A 551 -14.00 -15.24 -7.19
CA GLY A 551 -14.62 -16.42 -6.59
C GLY A 551 -14.05 -17.74 -7.09
#